data_AF-A0A7M4AUP4-F1
#
_entry.id   AF-A0A7M4AUP4-F1
#
_cell.length_a   1.000
_cell.length_b   1.000
_cell.length_c   1.000
_cell.angle_alpha   90.00
_cell.angle_beta   90.00
_cell.angle_gamma   90.00
#
_symmetry.space_group_name_H-M   'P 1'
#
loop_
_entity.id
_entity.type
_entity.pdbx_description
1 polymer ?
#
loop_
_entity_poly.entity_id
_entity_poly.type
_entity_poly.pdbx_seq_one_letter_code
_entity_poly.pdbx_strand_id
1 'polypeptide(L)'
;MARKGSVKRMNSASEPELPLAKGEPMPDRWRRSQDHFAVMTDLIKQELDDETQLVEERWKTWSKQRLLLSGVSLFDLRARTQGRFFGEDIVVFEAQDGGRLPEHRFSHGDIVLISRSRPWGEKVVEGVVLDRGPTRLRVVVSERPRDVRKGGWRLDRGANRVAHDRMHQALIAFHSTEGDGGTVLRELLLGNVLDMDQSAALQPDIRGKRRLREPTPVPDYLNSSQKEAISSALNRRLTLIQGPPGTG
;
A
#
# COMPACT_ATOMS: atom_id res chain seq x y z
N MET A 1 15.82 -70.41 -13.88
CA MET A 1 15.19 -69.52 -12.87
C MET A 1 15.72 -68.10 -13.08
N ALA A 2 14.88 -67.17 -13.56
CA ALA A 2 15.30 -65.80 -13.86
C ALA A 2 15.19 -64.92 -12.60
N ARG A 3 16.25 -64.16 -12.28
CA ARG A 3 16.30 -63.20 -11.17
C ARG A 3 15.37 -62.01 -11.47
N LYS A 4 14.38 -61.79 -10.59
CA LYS A 4 13.53 -60.58 -10.58
C LYS A 4 14.40 -59.35 -10.36
N GLY A 5 14.35 -58.39 -11.30
CA GLY A 5 14.98 -57.08 -11.13
C GLY A 5 14.29 -56.28 -10.03
N SER A 6 15.09 -55.62 -9.18
CA SER A 6 14.59 -54.71 -8.16
C SER A 6 14.37 -53.32 -8.74
N VAL A 7 13.15 -52.81 -8.63
CA VAL A 7 12.83 -51.42 -8.98
C VAL A 7 13.15 -50.56 -7.76
N LYS A 8 14.20 -49.74 -7.85
CA LYS A 8 14.55 -48.74 -6.84
C LYS A 8 13.74 -47.47 -7.16
N ARG A 9 12.69 -47.20 -6.37
CA ARG A 9 11.97 -45.93 -6.45
C ARG A 9 12.92 -44.81 -6.00
N MET A 10 13.23 -43.89 -6.91
CA MET A 10 13.92 -42.65 -6.56
C MET A 10 12.93 -41.78 -5.78
N ASN A 11 13.28 -41.49 -4.53
CA ASN A 11 12.49 -40.63 -3.67
C ASN A 11 12.74 -39.18 -4.13
N SER A 12 11.81 -38.60 -4.88
CA SER A 12 11.86 -37.21 -5.37
C SER A 12 11.32 -36.21 -4.35
N ALA A 13 11.39 -36.54 -3.06
CA ALA A 13 11.11 -35.59 -2.00
C ALA A 13 12.37 -34.73 -1.83
N SER A 14 12.35 -33.53 -2.42
CA SER A 14 13.28 -32.46 -2.03
C SER A 14 13.20 -32.33 -0.50
N GLU A 15 14.35 -32.39 0.18
CA GLU A 15 14.41 -32.08 1.61
C GLU A 15 13.70 -30.74 1.86
N PRO A 16 12.99 -30.59 2.99
CA PRO A 16 12.38 -29.32 3.32
C PRO A 16 13.51 -28.29 3.49
N GLU A 17 13.71 -27.45 2.47
CA GLU A 17 14.50 -26.22 2.59
C GLU A 17 14.00 -25.48 3.83
N LEU A 18 14.94 -25.16 4.72
CA LEU A 18 14.66 -24.45 5.95
C LEU A 18 14.10 -23.07 5.61
N PRO A 19 13.17 -22.53 6.43
CA PRO A 19 12.69 -21.16 6.25
C PRO A 19 13.89 -20.20 6.19
N LEU A 20 13.83 -19.20 5.32
CA LEU A 20 14.83 -18.13 5.22
C LEU A 20 15.15 -17.58 6.62
N ALA A 21 16.43 -17.61 7.00
CA ALA A 21 16.87 -17.10 8.28
C ALA A 21 16.71 -15.56 8.33
N LYS A 22 16.34 -15.02 9.49
CA LYS A 22 16.23 -13.57 9.68
C LYS A 22 17.55 -12.88 9.34
N GLY A 23 17.52 -11.94 8.39
CA GLY A 23 18.66 -11.12 8.00
C GLY A 23 19.45 -11.61 6.78
N GLU A 24 19.08 -12.74 6.19
CA GLU A 24 19.64 -13.14 4.89
C GLU A 24 19.02 -12.32 3.75
N PRO A 25 19.79 -12.07 2.67
CA PRO A 25 19.25 -11.40 1.49
C PRO A 25 18.11 -12.21 0.89
N MET A 26 17.07 -11.51 0.43
CA MET A 26 15.94 -12.15 -0.24
C MET A 26 16.43 -12.86 -1.51
N PRO A 27 15.89 -14.05 -1.82
CA PRO A 27 16.29 -14.75 -3.03
C PRO A 27 15.80 -14.02 -4.27
N ASP A 28 16.60 -14.05 -5.34
CA ASP A 28 16.20 -13.53 -6.66
C ASP A 28 15.04 -14.34 -7.28
N ARG A 29 14.84 -15.58 -6.81
CA ARG A 29 13.81 -16.51 -7.28
C ARG A 29 13.13 -17.25 -6.14
N TRP A 30 11.81 -17.26 -6.14
CA TRP A 30 10.98 -17.92 -5.13
C TRP A 30 10.47 -19.28 -5.60
N ARG A 31 11.25 -20.34 -5.36
CA ARG A 31 10.90 -21.71 -5.80
C ARG A 31 9.53 -22.17 -5.29
N ARG A 32 9.20 -21.82 -4.05
CA ARG A 32 7.87 -22.04 -3.45
C ARG A 32 7.21 -20.69 -3.25
N SER A 33 6.04 -20.53 -3.84
CA SER A 33 5.26 -19.30 -3.67
C SER A 33 4.81 -19.06 -2.22
N GLN A 34 4.63 -20.14 -1.45
CA GLN A 34 4.27 -20.05 -0.04
C GLN A 34 5.35 -19.34 0.78
N ASP A 35 6.63 -19.53 0.46
CA ASP A 35 7.73 -18.87 1.15
C ASP A 35 7.70 -17.35 0.87
N HIS A 36 7.47 -16.95 -0.39
CA HIS A 36 7.28 -15.55 -0.75
C HIS A 36 6.10 -14.92 0.01
N PHE A 37 4.96 -15.61 0.06
CA PHE A 37 3.77 -15.16 0.79
C PHE A 37 4.07 -14.96 2.27
N ALA A 38 4.68 -15.94 2.93
CA ALA A 38 4.98 -15.90 4.35
C ALA A 38 5.95 -14.76 4.69
N VAL A 39 7.03 -14.63 3.91
CA VAL A 39 8.05 -13.59 4.12
C VAL A 39 7.46 -12.19 3.92
N MET A 40 6.74 -11.95 2.81
CA MET A 40 6.14 -10.64 2.55
C MET A 40 5.05 -10.29 3.57
N THR A 41 4.28 -11.28 4.04
CA THR A 41 3.29 -11.07 5.10
C THR A 41 3.95 -10.63 6.40
N ASP A 42 5.05 -11.29 6.78
CA ASP A 42 5.80 -10.93 7.98
C ASP A 42 6.44 -9.53 7.86
N LEU A 43 7.00 -9.18 6.69
CA LEU A 43 7.57 -7.86 6.43
C LEU A 43 6.52 -6.73 6.49
N ILE A 44 5.34 -6.93 5.88
CA ILE A 44 4.23 -5.95 5.96
C ILE A 44 3.82 -5.76 7.42
N LYS A 45 3.75 -6.84 8.20
CA LYS A 45 3.43 -6.76 9.62
C LYS A 45 4.49 -6.02 10.42
N GLN A 46 5.76 -6.33 10.21
CA GLN A 46 6.87 -5.65 10.89
C GLN A 46 6.86 -4.15 10.60
N GLU A 47 6.65 -3.74 9.34
CA GLU A 47 6.55 -2.32 8.97
C GLU A 47 5.37 -1.63 9.68
N LEU A 48 4.20 -2.28 9.75
CA LEU A 48 3.05 -1.74 10.48
C LEU A 48 3.31 -1.62 11.99
N ASP A 49 3.94 -2.64 12.58
CA ASP A 49 4.29 -2.66 14.01
C ASP A 49 5.29 -1.53 14.32
N ASP A 50 6.32 -1.34 13.49
CA ASP A 50 7.32 -0.27 13.61
C ASP A 50 6.69 1.12 13.44
N GLU A 51 5.84 1.32 12.42
CA GLU A 51 5.10 2.58 12.24
C GLU A 51 4.22 2.90 13.45
N THR A 52 3.52 1.88 13.98
CA THR A 52 2.66 2.01 15.16
C THR A 52 3.48 2.38 16.39
N GLN A 53 4.62 1.72 16.60
CA GLN A 53 5.51 2.04 17.71
C GLN A 53 6.06 3.47 17.62
N LEU A 54 6.49 3.92 16.43
CA LEU A 54 6.93 5.30 16.21
C LEU A 54 5.83 6.32 16.49
N VAL A 55 4.57 6.00 16.16
CA VAL A 55 3.41 6.84 16.49
C VAL A 55 3.21 6.91 18.01
N GLU A 56 3.23 5.77 18.70
CA GLU A 56 3.05 5.72 20.16
C GLU A 56 4.17 6.43 20.92
N GLU A 57 5.42 6.21 20.53
CA GLU A 57 6.59 6.84 21.12
C GLU A 57 6.51 8.36 21.00
N ARG A 58 6.07 8.87 19.84
CA ARG A 58 5.84 10.31 19.64
C ARG A 58 4.84 10.85 20.65
N TRP A 59 3.73 10.17 20.90
CA TRP A 59 2.74 10.66 21.86
C TRP A 59 3.22 10.63 23.30
N LYS A 60 4.02 9.62 23.67
CA LYS A 60 4.54 9.46 25.03
C LYS A 60 5.69 10.43 25.33
N THR A 61 6.53 10.72 24.33
CA THR A 61 7.81 11.43 24.57
C THR A 61 7.84 12.86 24.04
N TRP A 62 7.02 13.24 23.05
CA TRP A 62 7.11 14.57 22.45
C TRP A 62 6.23 15.60 23.19
N SER A 63 6.75 16.82 23.31
CA SER A 63 5.99 17.95 23.82
C SER A 63 4.92 18.43 22.82
N LYS A 64 3.89 19.12 23.31
CA LYS A 64 2.83 19.72 22.48
C LYS A 64 3.40 20.61 21.36
N GLN A 65 4.40 21.43 21.69
CA GLN A 65 5.04 22.34 20.72
C GLN A 65 5.78 21.55 19.63
N ARG A 66 6.49 20.48 19.99
CA ARG A 66 7.20 19.63 19.02
C ARG A 66 6.21 18.94 18.07
N LEU A 67 5.09 18.43 18.59
CA LEU A 67 4.04 17.80 17.78
C LEU A 67 3.43 18.78 16.77
N LEU A 68 3.13 20.01 17.21
CA LEU A 68 2.64 21.09 16.35
C LEU A 68 3.65 21.48 15.26
N LEU A 69 4.89 21.78 15.62
CA LEU A 69 5.92 22.19 14.66
C LEU A 69 6.25 21.10 13.64
N SER A 70 6.16 19.84 14.05
CA SER A 70 6.32 18.71 13.12
C SER A 70 5.08 18.47 12.25
N GLY A 71 3.96 19.17 12.49
CA GLY A 71 2.74 19.07 11.70
C GLY A 71 2.03 17.72 11.79
N VAL A 72 2.28 16.91 12.82
CA VAL A 72 1.69 15.56 12.98
C VAL A 72 0.49 15.54 13.91
N SER A 73 0.28 16.62 14.66
CA SER A 73 -0.88 16.78 15.54
C SER A 73 -1.44 18.20 15.44
N LEU A 74 -2.76 18.30 15.51
CA LEU A 74 -3.50 19.55 15.63
C LEU A 74 -4.28 19.55 16.94
N PHE A 75 -4.37 20.71 17.59
CA PHE A 75 -4.97 20.84 18.92
C PHE A 75 -6.03 21.94 18.91
N ASP A 76 -6.97 21.81 19.86
CA ASP A 76 -8.04 22.77 20.08
C ASP A 76 -8.77 23.16 18.79
N LEU A 77 -9.28 22.15 18.09
CA LEU A 77 -10.08 22.31 16.89
C LEU A 77 -11.56 22.32 17.24
N ARG A 78 -12.33 23.16 16.54
CA ARG A 78 -13.79 23.02 16.52
C ARG A 78 -14.17 21.97 15.49
N ALA A 79 -15.21 21.19 15.77
CA ALA A 79 -15.69 20.17 14.84
C ALA A 79 -17.17 20.31 14.54
N ARG A 80 -17.55 19.96 13.31
CA ARG A 80 -18.96 19.85 12.87
C ARG A 80 -19.12 18.71 11.89
N THR A 81 -20.28 18.07 11.87
CA THR A 81 -20.61 17.07 10.85
C THR A 81 -21.04 17.72 9.54
N GLN A 82 -20.64 17.15 8.41
CA GLN A 82 -21.00 17.64 7.08
C GLN A 82 -21.29 16.50 6.10
N GLY A 83 -22.50 15.94 6.18
CA GLY A 83 -22.95 14.90 5.25
C GLY A 83 -22.23 13.57 5.46
N ARG A 84 -22.25 12.74 4.41
CA ARG A 84 -21.74 11.37 4.42
C ARG A 84 -20.93 11.05 3.18
N PHE A 85 -20.01 10.11 3.30
CA PHE A 85 -19.22 9.55 2.21
C PHE A 85 -19.33 8.03 2.26
N PHE A 86 -19.86 7.41 1.21
CA PHE A 86 -20.14 5.96 1.16
C PHE A 86 -20.90 5.42 2.39
N GLY A 87 -21.82 6.22 2.96
CA GLY A 87 -22.62 5.84 4.13
C GLY A 87 -22.00 6.18 5.49
N GLU A 88 -20.71 6.51 5.53
CA GLU A 88 -19.99 6.94 6.74
C GLU A 88 -20.09 8.46 6.95
N ASP A 89 -19.98 8.92 8.19
CA ASP A 89 -20.16 10.34 8.51
C ASP A 89 -18.88 11.15 8.22
N ILE A 90 -19.03 12.35 7.65
CA ILE A 90 -17.92 13.29 7.48
C ILE A 90 -17.91 14.26 8.66
N VAL A 91 -16.77 14.37 9.33
CA VAL A 91 -16.49 15.38 10.36
C VAL A 91 -15.48 16.38 9.83
N VAL A 92 -15.81 17.66 9.94
CA VAL A 92 -14.98 18.78 9.53
C VAL A 92 -14.37 19.42 10.76
N PHE A 93 -13.05 19.52 10.78
CA PHE A 93 -12.26 20.17 11.82
C PHE A 93 -11.71 21.50 11.32
N GLU A 94 -11.88 22.54 12.12
CA GLU A 94 -11.51 23.92 11.80
C GLU A 94 -10.83 24.55 13.03
N ALA A 95 -10.07 25.63 12.85
CA ALA A 95 -9.55 26.41 13.98
C ALA A 95 -10.71 27.08 14.75
N GLN A 96 -10.57 27.25 16.08
CA GLN A 96 -11.64 27.83 16.92
C GLN A 96 -12.01 29.25 16.48
N ASP A 97 -11.00 30.05 16.16
CA ASP A 97 -11.11 31.42 15.67
C ASP A 97 -11.63 31.53 14.22
N GLY A 98 -11.84 30.40 13.54
CA GLY A 98 -12.21 30.35 12.12
C GLY A 98 -11.08 30.75 11.17
N GLY A 99 -9.85 30.85 11.68
CA GLY A 99 -8.66 31.21 10.90
C GLY A 99 -8.06 30.04 10.13
N ARG A 100 -6.78 30.19 9.79
CA ARG A 100 -5.99 29.13 9.15
C ARG A 100 -5.57 28.09 10.18
N LEU A 101 -5.56 26.83 9.76
CA LEU A 101 -4.92 25.77 10.53
C LEU A 101 -3.40 25.99 10.56
N PRO A 102 -2.72 25.58 11.65
CA PRO A 102 -1.25 25.47 11.66
C PRO A 102 -0.74 24.62 10.50
N GLU A 103 0.52 24.83 10.10
CA GLU A 103 1.16 23.96 9.12
C GLU A 103 1.12 22.50 9.58
N HIS A 104 0.70 21.62 8.67
CA HIS A 104 0.47 20.23 9.00
C HIS A 104 0.78 19.31 7.82
N ARG A 105 1.11 18.06 8.12
CA ARG A 105 1.50 17.03 7.14
C ARG A 105 0.41 15.98 6.86
N PHE A 106 -0.80 16.18 7.40
CA PHE A 106 -1.96 15.38 7.00
C PHE A 106 -2.17 15.44 5.49
N SER A 107 -2.41 14.30 4.88
CA SER A 107 -2.65 14.10 3.45
C SER A 107 -3.91 13.26 3.23
N HIS A 108 -4.45 13.30 2.01
CA HIS A 108 -5.59 12.45 1.65
C HIS A 108 -5.26 10.97 1.90
N GLY A 109 -6.17 10.24 2.55
CA GLY A 109 -6.00 8.83 2.90
C GLY A 109 -5.23 8.57 4.19
N ASP A 110 -4.66 9.59 4.84
CA ASP A 110 -4.03 9.39 6.15
C ASP A 110 -5.05 8.92 7.19
N ILE A 111 -4.64 7.97 8.02
CA ILE A 111 -5.36 7.60 9.24
C ILE A 111 -5.15 8.69 10.29
N VAL A 112 -6.24 9.12 10.91
CA VAL A 112 -6.24 10.13 11.96
C VAL A 112 -6.99 9.65 13.18
N LEU A 113 -6.41 9.95 14.32
CA LEU A 113 -6.97 9.68 15.62
C LEU A 113 -7.58 10.95 16.19
N ILE A 114 -8.87 10.87 16.48
CA ILE A 114 -9.70 11.97 16.97
C ILE A 114 -9.89 11.78 18.47
N SER A 115 -9.42 12.75 19.24
CA SER A 115 -9.41 12.72 20.70
C SER A 115 -9.78 14.09 21.28
N ARG A 116 -10.08 14.19 22.57
CA ARG A 116 -10.33 15.48 23.24
C ARG A 116 -9.04 16.08 23.77
N SER A 117 -8.21 15.27 24.41
CA SER A 117 -7.01 15.70 25.11
C SER A 117 -5.85 14.74 24.94
N ARG A 118 -6.02 13.45 25.27
CA ARG A 118 -4.95 12.45 25.29
C ARG A 118 -5.41 11.16 24.59
N PRO A 119 -4.79 10.78 23.47
CA PRO A 119 -5.20 9.60 22.70
C PRO A 119 -4.92 8.25 23.38
N TRP A 120 -4.19 8.21 24.50
CA TRP A 120 -3.87 6.95 25.21
C TRP A 120 -4.68 6.70 26.48
N GLY A 121 -5.59 7.61 26.86
CA GLY A 121 -6.35 7.54 28.12
C GLY A 121 -7.86 7.77 27.97
N GLU A 122 -8.35 8.01 26.75
CA GLU A 122 -9.76 8.24 26.46
C GLU A 122 -10.19 7.46 25.22
N LYS A 123 -11.51 7.30 25.01
CA LYS A 123 -12.03 6.67 23.79
C LYS A 123 -11.64 7.55 22.59
N VAL A 124 -10.71 7.06 21.78
CA VAL A 124 -10.32 7.66 20.51
C VAL A 124 -11.23 7.17 19.41
N VAL A 125 -11.58 8.06 18.48
CA VAL A 125 -12.27 7.69 17.24
C VAL A 125 -11.26 7.72 16.10
N GLU A 126 -11.15 6.63 15.36
CA GLU A 126 -10.34 6.55 14.16
C GLU A 126 -11.12 7.08 12.95
N GLY A 127 -10.43 7.76 12.05
CA GLY A 127 -10.99 8.23 10.78
C GLY A 127 -9.94 8.35 9.69
N VAL A 128 -10.40 8.59 8.46
CA VAL A 128 -9.57 8.74 7.27
C VAL A 128 -9.71 10.14 6.71
N VAL A 129 -8.60 10.81 6.40
CA VAL A 129 -8.63 12.15 5.80
C VAL A 129 -9.21 12.08 4.38
N LEU A 130 -10.37 12.74 4.19
CA LEU A 130 -10.99 12.90 2.87
C LEU A 130 -10.25 13.95 2.05
N ASP A 131 -9.94 15.08 2.66
CA ASP A 131 -9.17 16.16 2.05
C ASP A 131 -8.70 17.15 3.10
N ARG A 132 -7.73 17.95 2.69
CA ARG A 132 -7.14 19.02 3.50
C ARG A 132 -7.27 20.37 2.81
N GLY A 133 -7.40 21.41 3.60
CA GLY A 133 -7.30 22.79 3.16
C GLY A 133 -6.59 23.63 4.22
N PRO A 134 -6.25 24.88 3.88
CA PRO A 134 -5.56 25.78 4.80
C PRO A 134 -6.41 26.20 6.02
N THR A 135 -7.73 26.00 5.99
CA THR A 135 -8.67 26.42 7.05
C THR A 135 -9.47 25.27 7.65
N ARG A 136 -9.43 24.08 7.02
CA ARG A 136 -10.22 22.93 7.45
C ARG A 136 -9.59 21.61 7.06
N LEU A 137 -9.88 20.58 7.84
CA LEU A 137 -9.59 19.18 7.54
C LEU A 137 -10.92 18.40 7.54
N ARG A 138 -11.19 17.62 6.49
CA ARG A 138 -12.37 16.74 6.44
C ARG A 138 -11.94 15.31 6.65
N VAL A 139 -12.59 14.64 7.60
CA VAL A 139 -12.28 13.28 8.01
C VAL A 139 -13.55 12.45 7.94
N VAL A 140 -13.46 11.28 7.31
CA VAL A 140 -14.52 10.27 7.30
C VAL A 140 -14.35 9.39 8.53
N VAL A 141 -15.43 9.16 9.28
CA VAL A 141 -15.44 8.32 10.47
C VAL A 141 -16.57 7.29 10.38
N SER A 142 -16.26 6.03 10.72
CA SER A 142 -17.26 4.96 10.75
C SER A 142 -18.21 5.11 11.93
N GLU A 143 -17.70 5.49 13.11
CA GLU A 143 -18.51 5.83 14.29
C GLU A 143 -18.36 7.32 14.61
N ARG A 144 -19.46 8.08 14.51
CA ARG A 144 -19.44 9.51 14.84
C ARG A 144 -19.09 9.74 16.32
N PRO A 145 -18.11 10.61 16.65
CA PRO A 145 -17.84 11.01 18.02
C PRO A 145 -19.07 11.67 18.67
N ARG A 146 -19.36 11.34 19.94
CA ARG A 146 -20.42 12.03 20.69
C ARG A 146 -20.06 13.49 20.91
N ASP A 147 -21.07 14.36 20.94
CA ASP A 147 -20.91 15.80 21.21
C ASP A 147 -19.89 16.52 20.31
N VAL A 148 -19.86 16.19 19.00
CA VAL A 148 -18.94 16.78 17.98
C VAL A 148 -18.79 18.31 18.12
N ARG A 149 -19.86 19.04 18.41
CA ARG A 149 -19.86 20.51 18.46
C ARG A 149 -19.39 21.12 19.79
N LYS A 150 -19.23 20.33 20.86
CA LYS A 150 -18.83 20.84 22.18
C LYS A 150 -17.33 20.68 22.37
N GLY A 151 -16.67 21.65 23.02
CA GLY A 151 -15.26 21.56 23.41
C GLY A 151 -14.26 21.59 22.25
N GLY A 152 -12.96 21.49 22.58
CA GLY A 152 -11.88 21.35 21.62
C GLY A 152 -11.62 19.90 21.25
N TRP A 153 -11.20 19.68 20.01
CA TRP A 153 -10.75 18.40 19.48
C TRP A 153 -9.26 18.43 19.18
N ARG A 154 -8.63 17.27 19.33
CA ARG A 154 -7.26 17.00 18.96
C ARG A 154 -7.26 15.95 17.85
N LEU A 155 -6.45 16.19 16.83
CA LEU A 155 -6.18 15.23 15.77
C LEU A 155 -4.71 14.83 15.81
N ASP A 156 -4.45 13.53 15.78
CA ASP A 156 -3.11 12.97 15.65
C ASP A 156 -3.03 12.09 14.40
N ARG A 157 -1.94 12.18 13.64
CA ARG A 157 -1.70 11.27 12.51
C ARG A 157 -1.35 9.88 13.05
N GLY A 158 -2.16 8.89 12.69
CA GLY A 158 -1.95 7.48 13.04
C GLY A 158 -1.00 6.75 12.10
N ALA A 159 -0.78 5.46 12.38
CA ALA A 159 -0.11 4.54 11.45
C ALA A 159 -1.02 4.23 10.26
N ASN A 160 -0.47 3.99 9.07
CA ASN A 160 -1.26 3.86 7.85
C ASN A 160 -1.80 2.44 7.64
N ARG A 161 -2.74 2.02 8.49
CA ARG A 161 -3.32 0.66 8.45
C ARG A 161 -3.96 0.31 7.12
N VAL A 162 -4.60 1.27 6.44
CA VAL A 162 -5.27 1.05 5.15
C VAL A 162 -4.28 0.66 4.06
N ALA A 163 -3.09 1.26 4.01
CA ALA A 163 -2.07 0.85 3.04
C ALA A 163 -1.61 -0.59 3.32
N HIS A 164 -1.36 -0.93 4.59
CA HIS A 164 -0.96 -2.28 5.01
C HIS A 164 -2.02 -3.34 4.70
N ASP A 165 -3.29 -3.06 4.99
CA ASP A 165 -4.40 -3.94 4.67
C ASP A 165 -4.50 -4.17 3.15
N ARG A 166 -4.35 -3.10 2.35
CA ARG A 166 -4.34 -3.21 0.88
C ARG A 166 -3.15 -4.00 0.37
N MET A 167 -1.96 -3.81 0.93
CA MET A 167 -0.77 -4.59 0.57
C MET A 167 -0.98 -6.08 0.87
N HIS A 168 -1.51 -6.40 2.05
CA HIS A 168 -1.79 -7.77 2.45
C HIS A 168 -2.90 -8.41 1.59
N GLN A 169 -3.98 -7.68 1.30
CA GLN A 169 -5.03 -8.14 0.39
C GLN A 169 -4.51 -8.37 -1.04
N ALA A 170 -3.68 -7.46 -1.56
CA ALA A 170 -3.03 -7.62 -2.86
C ALA A 170 -2.10 -8.84 -2.88
N LEU A 171 -1.39 -9.10 -1.77
CA LEU A 171 -0.54 -10.28 -1.63
C LEU A 171 -1.37 -11.59 -1.60
N ILE A 172 -2.50 -11.61 -0.88
CA ILE A 172 -3.45 -12.73 -0.91
C ILE A 172 -3.94 -12.97 -2.34
N ALA A 173 -4.40 -11.91 -3.01
CA ALA A 173 -4.90 -12.00 -4.39
C ALA A 173 -3.81 -12.50 -5.37
N PHE A 174 -2.57 -12.01 -5.22
CA PHE A 174 -1.42 -12.43 -6.01
C PHE A 174 -1.10 -13.93 -5.89
N HIS A 175 -1.32 -14.52 -4.70
CA HIS A 175 -1.10 -15.94 -4.46
C HIS A 175 -2.35 -16.82 -4.62
N SER A 176 -3.53 -16.22 -4.76
CA SER A 176 -4.76 -16.96 -5.00
C SER A 176 -4.70 -17.66 -6.36
N THR A 177 -4.98 -18.97 -6.35
CA THR A 177 -5.20 -19.76 -7.57
C THR A 177 -6.67 -19.77 -8.01
N GLU A 178 -7.55 -19.17 -7.19
CA GLU A 178 -8.99 -19.17 -7.39
C GLU A 178 -9.50 -17.73 -7.61
N GLY A 179 -10.43 -17.57 -8.56
CA GLY A 179 -11.08 -16.29 -8.88
C GLY A 179 -10.29 -15.38 -9.83
N ASP A 180 -10.85 -14.19 -10.07
CA ASP A 180 -10.32 -13.20 -11.03
C ASP A 180 -9.24 -12.26 -10.42
N GLY A 181 -8.84 -12.49 -9.17
CA GLY A 181 -7.94 -11.60 -8.43
C GLY A 181 -6.44 -11.80 -8.68
N GLY A 182 -6.04 -12.91 -9.33
CA GLY A 182 -4.65 -13.23 -9.62
C GLY A 182 -4.06 -12.47 -10.81
N THR A 183 -2.77 -12.68 -11.08
CA THR A 183 -2.08 -12.12 -12.26
C THR A 183 -1.45 -13.21 -13.11
N VAL A 184 -1.58 -13.09 -14.44
CA VAL A 184 -0.88 -13.96 -15.41
C VAL A 184 0.64 -13.82 -15.34
N LEU A 185 1.14 -12.75 -14.71
CA LEU A 185 2.57 -12.48 -14.55
C LEU A 185 3.16 -13.13 -13.28
N ARG A 186 2.37 -13.86 -12.50
CA ARG A 186 2.78 -14.42 -11.21
C ARG A 186 4.09 -15.20 -11.28
N GLU A 187 4.18 -16.18 -12.20
CA GLU A 187 5.39 -17.00 -12.34
C GLU A 187 6.60 -16.16 -12.74
N LEU A 188 6.40 -15.15 -13.59
CA LEU A 188 7.48 -14.26 -14.00
C LEU A 188 7.95 -13.38 -12.84
N LEU A 189 7.02 -12.83 -12.04
CA LEU A 189 7.33 -11.98 -10.88
C LEU A 189 7.98 -12.77 -9.74
N LEU A 190 7.70 -14.08 -9.63
CA LEU A 190 8.37 -14.98 -8.69
C LEU A 190 9.71 -15.53 -9.21
N GLY A 191 10.10 -15.19 -10.45
CA GLY A 191 11.30 -15.74 -11.10
C GLY A 191 11.18 -17.22 -11.47
N ASN A 192 9.97 -17.79 -11.45
CA ASN A 192 9.69 -19.21 -11.72
C ASN A 192 9.50 -19.54 -13.19
N VAL A 193 10.23 -18.84 -14.05
CA VAL A 193 10.31 -19.11 -15.49
C VAL A 193 11.68 -19.69 -15.85
N LEU A 194 11.77 -20.36 -17.00
CA LEU A 194 13.05 -20.90 -17.49
C LEU A 194 13.99 -19.79 -17.95
N ASP A 195 13.45 -18.81 -18.67
CA ASP A 195 14.18 -17.67 -19.21
C ASP A 195 13.34 -16.41 -18.95
N MET A 196 13.86 -15.47 -18.16
CA MET A 196 13.13 -14.25 -17.78
C MET A 196 12.90 -13.32 -18.97
N ASP A 197 13.91 -13.13 -19.81
CA ASP A 197 13.87 -12.18 -20.92
C ASP A 197 12.92 -12.65 -22.00
N GLN A 198 13.01 -13.92 -22.39
CA GLN A 198 12.10 -14.52 -23.36
C GLN A 198 10.67 -14.47 -22.85
N SER A 199 10.46 -14.83 -21.58
CA SER A 199 9.13 -14.83 -21.00
C SER A 199 8.57 -13.41 -20.92
N ALA A 200 9.35 -12.40 -20.50
CA ALA A 200 8.94 -11.00 -20.49
C ALA A 200 8.62 -10.45 -21.89
N ALA A 201 9.34 -10.89 -22.93
CA ALA A 201 9.18 -10.45 -24.31
C ALA A 201 7.94 -11.02 -25.03
N LEU A 202 7.26 -12.02 -24.45
CA LEU A 202 6.01 -12.55 -25.01
C LEU A 202 4.94 -11.45 -25.11
N GLN A 203 4.06 -11.58 -26.11
CA GLN A 203 2.92 -10.67 -26.25
C GLN A 203 1.96 -10.80 -25.05
N PRO A 204 1.33 -9.68 -24.63
CA PRO A 204 0.39 -9.70 -23.52
C PRO A 204 -0.92 -10.43 -23.91
N ASP A 205 -1.38 -11.35 -23.06
CA ASP A 205 -2.69 -12.04 -23.21
C ASP A 205 -3.83 -11.12 -22.77
N ILE A 206 -4.08 -10.05 -23.54
CA ILE A 206 -5.20 -9.13 -23.30
C ILE A 206 -6.45 -9.74 -23.92
N ARG A 207 -7.25 -10.41 -23.09
CA ARG A 207 -8.53 -10.99 -23.51
C ARG A 207 -9.58 -9.90 -23.77
N GLY A 208 -10.38 -10.10 -24.82
CA GLY A 208 -11.45 -9.19 -25.24
C GLY A 208 -11.23 -8.66 -26.65
N LYS A 209 -12.31 -8.17 -27.31
CA LYS A 209 -12.18 -7.55 -28.62
C LYS A 209 -11.32 -6.28 -28.47
N ARG A 210 -10.11 -6.29 -29.03
CA ARG A 210 -9.30 -5.08 -29.25
C ARG A 210 -10.20 -4.07 -29.97
N ARG A 211 -10.77 -3.12 -29.23
CA ARG A 211 -11.40 -1.96 -29.86
C ARG A 211 -10.24 -1.17 -30.43
N LEU A 212 -9.97 -1.35 -31.73
CA LEU A 212 -9.12 -0.48 -32.52
C LEU A 212 -9.74 0.92 -32.50
N ARG A 213 -9.60 1.63 -31.39
CA ARG A 213 -9.84 3.06 -31.33
C ARG A 213 -8.52 3.71 -31.66
N GLU A 214 -8.43 4.12 -32.91
CA GLU A 214 -7.41 5.00 -33.48
C GLU A 214 -5.99 4.41 -33.58
N PRO A 215 -5.16 4.88 -34.53
CA PRO A 215 -3.75 4.54 -34.56
C PRO A 215 -3.12 4.84 -33.21
N THR A 216 -2.19 3.99 -32.75
CA THR A 216 -1.40 4.28 -31.55
C THR A 216 -0.78 5.67 -31.73
N PRO A 217 -1.14 6.68 -30.93
CA PRO A 217 -0.55 7.99 -31.06
C PRO A 217 0.91 7.83 -30.64
N VAL A 218 1.82 7.94 -31.62
CA VAL A 218 3.25 8.11 -31.35
C VAL A 218 3.53 9.57 -31.66
N PRO A 219 3.49 10.46 -30.66
CA PRO A 219 3.70 11.87 -30.90
C PRO A 219 5.07 12.11 -31.54
N ASP A 220 5.10 12.96 -32.58
CA ASP A 220 6.34 13.27 -33.29
C ASP A 220 7.40 13.92 -32.39
N TYR A 221 6.96 14.57 -31.31
CA TYR A 221 7.83 15.23 -30.34
C TYR A 221 8.64 14.28 -29.46
N LEU A 222 8.38 12.97 -29.49
CA LEU A 222 9.13 12.00 -28.70
C LEU A 222 10.51 11.72 -29.32
N ASN A 223 11.52 11.60 -28.46
CA ASN A 223 12.85 11.15 -28.86
C ASN A 223 12.87 9.63 -29.13
N SER A 224 13.99 9.13 -29.66
CA SER A 224 14.14 7.72 -30.03
C SER A 224 13.95 6.77 -28.85
N SER A 225 14.53 7.07 -27.68
CA SER A 225 14.43 6.21 -26.49
C SER A 225 13.00 6.14 -25.94
N GLN A 226 12.25 7.24 -25.97
CA GLN A 226 10.85 7.26 -25.57
C GLN A 226 9.98 6.43 -26.53
N LYS A 227 10.23 6.54 -27.84
CA LYS A 227 9.56 5.74 -28.88
C LYS A 227 9.81 4.24 -28.69
N GLU A 228 11.05 3.87 -28.36
CA GLU A 228 11.42 2.49 -28.06
C GLU A 228 10.76 1.96 -26.78
N ALA A 229 10.73 2.77 -25.71
CA ALA A 229 10.08 2.42 -24.46
C ALA A 229 8.57 2.15 -24.65
N ILE A 230 7.87 3.01 -25.41
CA ILE A 230 6.46 2.82 -25.75
C ILE A 230 6.27 1.54 -26.58
N SER A 231 7.07 1.36 -27.64
CA SER A 231 6.99 0.17 -28.48
C SER A 231 7.19 -1.12 -27.67
N SER A 232 8.16 -1.11 -26.76
CA SER A 232 8.43 -2.24 -25.86
C SER A 232 7.25 -2.50 -24.92
N ALA A 233 6.73 -1.47 -24.26
CA ALA A 233 5.62 -1.59 -23.31
C ALA A 233 4.32 -2.09 -23.95
N LEU A 234 4.07 -1.78 -25.23
CA LEU A 234 2.88 -2.22 -25.95
C LEU A 234 2.97 -3.66 -26.46
N ASN A 235 4.18 -4.14 -26.75
CA ASN A 235 4.40 -5.44 -27.42
C ASN A 235 4.87 -6.55 -26.48
N ARG A 236 5.33 -6.20 -25.28
CA ARG A 236 5.85 -7.14 -24.27
C ARG A 236 4.90 -7.21 -23.09
N ARG A 237 4.75 -8.39 -22.49
CA ARG A 237 3.90 -8.57 -21.31
C ARG A 237 4.48 -7.99 -20.02
N LEU A 238 5.80 -7.79 -19.95
CA LEU A 238 6.44 -6.98 -18.91
C LEU A 238 7.56 -6.15 -19.52
N THR A 239 7.59 -4.86 -19.19
CA THR A 239 8.67 -3.91 -19.53
C THR A 239 8.98 -3.08 -18.29
N LEU A 240 10.27 -2.86 -18.02
CA LEU A 240 10.73 -1.91 -17.00
C LEU A 240 11.30 -0.69 -17.71
N ILE A 241 10.82 0.50 -17.35
CA ILE A 241 11.28 1.76 -17.90
C ILE A 241 11.98 2.52 -16.78
N GLN A 242 13.27 2.80 -16.96
CA GLN A 242 14.04 3.65 -16.05
C GLN A 242 14.08 5.06 -16.63
N GLY A 243 13.48 6.02 -15.93
CA GLY A 243 13.45 7.43 -16.32
C GLY A 243 14.28 8.30 -15.38
N PRO A 244 15.55 8.59 -15.69
CA PRO A 244 16.36 9.57 -14.96
C PRO A 244 15.71 10.96 -14.88
N PRO A 245 16.14 11.83 -13.95
CA PRO A 245 15.62 13.20 -13.87
C PRO A 245 15.74 13.93 -15.21
N GLY A 246 14.62 14.48 -15.70
CA GLY A 246 14.55 15.27 -16.93
C GLY A 246 14.35 14.47 -18.23
N THR A 247 14.13 13.14 -18.17
CA THR A 247 13.98 12.34 -19.40
C THR A 247 12.56 12.29 -19.99
N GLY A 248 11.56 12.73 -19.22
CA GLY A 248 10.14 12.84 -19.63
C GLY A 248 9.66 11.69 -20.50
#